data_AF-A0A0X8NXJ1-F1
#
_entry.id   AF-A0A0X8NXJ1-F1
#
_cell.length_a   1.000
_cell.length_b   1.000
_cell.length_c   1.000
_cell.angle_alpha   90.00
_cell.angle_beta   90.00
_cell.angle_gamma   90.00
#
_symmetry.space_group_name_H-M   'P 1'
#
loop_
_entity.id
_entity.type
_entity.pdbx_description
1 polymer ?
#
loop_
_entity_poly.entity_id
_entity_poly.type
_entity_poly.pdbx_seq_one_letter_code
_entity_poly.pdbx_strand_id
1 'polypeptide(L)'
;MSQQPLSRTRVPVEPLLQWLRKTPKLEAQARCRERGTSVGYLRQVAYGYKLAGLIAADIELITDGECRRQDLRPNDFGRLWPELAAGAAAQQEPSHA
;
A
#
# COMPACT_ATOMS: atom_id res chain seq x y z
N MET A 1 -7.39 -5.80 -32.60
CA MET A 1 -7.31 -5.67 -31.12
C MET A 1 -5.93 -5.14 -30.78
N SER A 2 -5.77 -3.81 -30.78
CA SER A 2 -4.46 -3.18 -30.59
C SER A 2 -4.11 -3.20 -29.10
N GLN A 3 -3.17 -4.04 -28.71
CA GLN A 3 -2.61 -4.01 -27.36
C GLN A 3 -1.70 -2.79 -27.25
N GLN A 4 -2.20 -1.75 -26.57
CA GLN A 4 -1.43 -0.59 -26.17
C GLN A 4 -0.24 -1.07 -25.31
N PRO A 5 1.02 -0.71 -25.61
CA PRO A 5 2.11 -0.94 -24.67
C PRO A 5 1.86 -0.02 -23.48
N LEU A 6 1.34 -0.59 -22.38
CA LEU A 6 1.27 0.11 -21.10
C LEU A 6 2.71 0.35 -20.65
N SER A 7 3.27 1.48 -21.04
CA SER A 7 4.42 2.09 -20.37
C SER A 7 3.99 2.27 -18.91
N ARG A 8 4.22 1.24 -18.09
CA ARG A 8 3.98 1.31 -16.65
C ARG A 8 5.04 2.27 -16.12
N THR A 9 4.71 3.56 -16.13
CA THR A 9 5.48 4.57 -15.40
C THR A 9 5.64 4.03 -14.00
N ARG A 10 6.89 3.73 -13.62
CA ARG A 10 7.21 3.26 -12.28
C ARG A 10 7.03 4.45 -11.36
N VAL A 11 5.85 4.59 -10.78
CA VAL A 11 5.58 5.64 -9.81
C VAL A 11 6.07 5.10 -8.46
N PRO A 12 7.07 5.74 -7.85
CA PRO A 12 7.48 5.39 -6.50
C PRO A 12 6.34 5.69 -5.52
N VAL A 13 6.15 4.80 -4.55
CA VAL A 13 5.19 4.97 -3.47
C VAL A 13 5.88 5.74 -2.35
N GLU A 14 5.73 7.07 -2.39
CA GLU A 14 6.42 7.97 -1.47
C GLU A 14 6.18 7.64 0.02
N PRO A 15 4.95 7.35 0.46
CA PRO A 15 4.71 7.01 1.88
C PRO A 15 5.46 5.76 2.33
N LEU A 16 5.55 4.74 1.46
CA LEU A 16 6.29 3.51 1.76
C LEU A 16 7.80 3.77 1.82
N LEU A 17 8.33 4.64 0.95
CA LEU A 17 9.73 5.05 0.99
C LEU A 17 10.06 5.81 2.26
N GLN A 18 9.20 6.72 2.69
CA GLN A 18 9.38 7.46 3.95
C GLN A 18 9.38 6.51 5.15
N TRP A 19 8.42 5.59 5.21
CA TRP A 19 8.37 4.57 6.26
C TRP A 19 9.63 3.71 6.29
N LEU A 20 10.12 3.26 5.13
CA LEU A 20 11.35 2.47 5.02
C LEU A 20 12.62 3.23 5.41
N ARG A 21 12.63 4.56 5.28
CA ARG A 21 13.76 5.43 5.66
C ARG A 21 13.79 5.71 7.15
N LYS A 22 12.64 5.95 7.76
CA LYS A 22 12.54 6.29 9.19
C LYS A 22 12.57 5.07 10.12
N THR A 23 12.05 3.92 9.65
CA THR A 23 11.91 2.73 10.48
C THR A 23 13.25 2.00 10.59
N PRO A 24 13.72 1.67 11.81
CA PRO A 24 14.93 0.89 12.00
C PRO A 24 14.87 -0.44 11.25
N LYS A 25 15.98 -0.84 10.63
CA LYS A 25 16.04 -2.06 9.79
C LYS A 25 15.55 -3.32 10.53
N LEU A 26 15.91 -3.49 11.80
CA LEU A 26 15.50 -4.65 12.60
C LEU A 26 13.99 -4.66 12.84
N GLU A 27 13.41 -3.50 13.14
CA GLU A 27 11.96 -3.35 13.35
C GLU A 27 11.19 -3.60 12.05
N ALA A 28 11.62 -3.01 10.95
CA ALA A 28 11.02 -3.24 9.64
C ALA A 28 11.07 -4.72 9.24
N GLN A 29 12.18 -5.42 9.53
CA GLN A 29 12.31 -6.85 9.30
C GLN A 29 11.37 -7.68 10.17
N ALA A 30 11.23 -7.35 11.45
CA ALA A 30 10.32 -8.04 12.37
C ALA A 30 8.86 -7.93 11.90
N ARG A 31 8.39 -6.70 11.64
CA ARG A 31 7.02 -6.44 11.16
C ARG A 31 6.74 -7.13 9.82
N CYS A 32 7.70 -7.10 8.89
CA CYS A 32 7.58 -7.82 7.63
C CYS A 32 7.45 -9.33 7.85
N ARG A 33 8.26 -9.91 8.74
CA ARG A 33 8.26 -11.34 9.03
C ARG A 33 6.94 -11.80 9.65
N GLU A 34 6.36 -11.02 10.56
CA GLU A 34 5.06 -11.30 11.18
C GLU A 34 3.91 -11.40 10.17
N ARG A 35 4.01 -10.66 9.06
CA ARG A 35 3.02 -10.68 7.96
C ARG A 35 3.44 -11.55 6.77
N GLY A 36 4.47 -12.37 6.91
CA GLY A 36 4.92 -13.28 5.85
C GLY A 36 5.55 -12.59 4.63
N THR A 37 6.10 -11.39 4.80
CA THR A 37 6.80 -10.62 3.76
C THR A 37 8.24 -10.27 4.13
N SER A 38 8.91 -9.48 3.30
CA SER A 38 10.28 -9.04 3.54
C SER A 38 10.47 -7.56 3.19
N VAL A 39 11.42 -6.91 3.87
CA VAL A 39 11.81 -5.52 3.58
C VAL A 39 12.28 -5.36 2.13
N GLY A 40 12.92 -6.39 1.56
CA GLY A 40 13.31 -6.41 0.16
C GLY A 40 12.12 -6.37 -0.79
N TYR A 41 11.06 -7.12 -0.47
CA TYR A 41 9.80 -7.07 -1.23
C TYR A 41 9.13 -5.69 -1.10
N LEU A 42 9.05 -5.13 0.11
CA LEU A 42 8.51 -3.77 0.31
C LEU A 42 9.29 -2.73 -0.50
N ARG A 43 10.62 -2.83 -0.60
CA ARG A 43 11.41 -1.95 -1.47
C ARG A 43 11.07 -2.11 -2.95
N GLN A 44 10.88 -3.34 -3.42
CA GLN A 44 10.45 -3.58 -4.80
C GLN A 44 9.10 -2.90 -5.08
N VAL A 45 8.17 -2.94 -4.11
CA VAL A 45 6.90 -2.22 -4.20
C VAL A 45 7.10 -0.71 -4.13
N ALA A 46 7.89 -0.22 -3.18
CA ALA A 46 8.13 1.20 -2.94
C ALA A 46 8.72 1.92 -4.15
N TYR A 47 9.64 1.27 -4.87
CA TYR A 47 10.23 1.83 -6.11
C TYR A 47 9.42 1.52 -7.37
N GLY A 48 8.25 0.89 -7.25
CA GLY A 48 7.38 0.57 -8.39
C GLY A 48 7.90 -0.58 -9.28
N TYR A 49 8.85 -1.39 -8.82
CA TYR A 49 9.27 -2.61 -9.52
C TYR A 49 8.23 -3.73 -9.43
N LYS A 50 7.45 -3.75 -8.33
CA LYS A 50 6.33 -4.68 -8.13
C LYS A 50 5.07 -3.92 -7.76
N LEU A 51 3.93 -4.44 -8.19
CA LEU A 51 2.63 -3.97 -7.75
C LEU A 51 2.25 -4.73 -6.47
N ALA A 52 1.81 -4.01 -5.44
CA ALA A 52 1.20 -4.66 -4.30
C ALA A 52 -0.16 -5.24 -4.74
N GLY A 53 -0.30 -6.56 -4.70
CA GLY A 53 -1.56 -7.25 -4.93
C GLY A 53 -2.46 -7.21 -3.69
N LEU A 54 -2.88 -8.39 -3.22
CA LEU A 54 -3.60 -8.54 -1.96
C LEU A 54 -2.78 -8.09 -0.74
N ILE A 55 -1.45 -8.20 -0.84
CA ILE A 55 -0.49 -7.76 0.18
C ILE A 55 -0.54 -6.25 0.47
N ALA A 56 -1.26 -5.46 -0.33
CA ALA A 56 -1.46 -4.04 -0.04
C ALA A 56 -2.13 -3.83 1.34
N ALA A 57 -3.02 -4.72 1.74
CA ALA A 57 -3.62 -4.69 3.08
C ALA A 57 -2.59 -4.96 4.19
N ASP A 58 -1.70 -5.95 3.99
CA ASP A 58 -0.63 -6.24 4.94
C ASP A 58 0.39 -5.11 5.03
N ILE A 59 0.72 -4.47 3.90
CA ILE A 59 1.63 -3.31 3.88
C ILE A 59 1.03 -2.14 4.68
N GLU A 60 -0.27 -1.88 4.54
CA GLU A 60 -0.96 -0.88 5.35
C GLU A 60 -0.85 -1.20 6.85
N LEU A 61 -1.01 -2.45 7.25
CA LEU A 61 -0.84 -2.88 8.64
C LEU A 61 0.63 -2.81 9.12
N ILE A 62 1.60 -3.18 8.28
CA ILE A 62 3.04 -3.10 8.62
C ILE A 62 3.45 -1.65 8.89
N THR A 63 2.87 -0.73 8.13
CA THR A 63 3.17 0.70 8.18
C THR A 63 2.27 1.48 9.15
N ASP A 64 1.43 0.80 9.95
CA ASP A 64 0.44 1.42 10.83
C ASP A 64 -0.44 2.48 10.13
N GLY A 65 -0.80 2.22 8.87
CA GLY A 65 -1.63 3.12 8.07
C GLY A 65 -0.90 4.28 7.39
N GLU A 66 0.42 4.41 7.56
CA GLU A 66 1.18 5.45 6.84
C GLU A 66 1.22 5.23 5.34
N CYS A 67 1.25 3.97 4.89
CA CYS A 67 1.11 3.62 3.48
C CYS A 67 -0.22 2.92 3.28
N ARG A 68 -1.19 3.62 2.69
CA ARG A 68 -2.54 3.08 2.49
C ARG A 68 -2.59 2.22 1.24
N ARG A 69 -3.56 1.29 1.18
CA ARG A 69 -3.88 0.54 -0.06
C ARG A 69 -4.09 1.46 -1.27
N GLN A 70 -4.59 2.68 -1.05
CA GLN A 70 -4.79 3.72 -2.07
C GLN A 70 -3.47 4.22 -2.68
N ASP A 71 -2.44 4.45 -1.85
CA ASP A 71 -1.12 4.90 -2.31
C ASP A 71 -0.40 3.82 -3.11
N LEU A 72 -0.62 2.56 -2.74
CA LEU A 72 -0.04 1.40 -3.40
C LEU A 72 -0.70 1.09 -4.76
N ARG A 73 -1.98 1.39 -4.91
CA ARG A 73 -2.77 1.07 -6.11
C ARG A 73 -3.78 2.18 -6.48
N PRO A 74 -3.34 3.40 -6.80
CA PRO A 74 -4.25 4.51 -7.05
C PRO A 74 -5.25 4.24 -8.19
N ASN A 75 -4.83 3.51 -9.22
CA ASN A 75 -5.66 3.22 -10.40
C ASN A 75 -6.62 2.02 -10.21
N ASP A 76 -6.27 1.06 -9.36
CA ASP A 76 -7.05 -0.18 -9.18
C ASP A 76 -7.84 -0.20 -7.86
N PHE A 77 -7.60 0.76 -6.96
CA PHE A 77 -8.12 0.74 -5.60
C PHE A 77 -9.65 0.57 -5.57
N GLY A 78 -10.38 1.42 -6.31
CA GLY A 78 -11.86 1.37 -6.33
C GLY A 78 -12.42 0.11 -6.99
N ARG A 79 -11.63 -0.60 -7.80
CA ARG A 79 -12.02 -1.87 -8.40
C ARG A 79 -11.81 -3.06 -7.45
N LEU A 80 -10.78 -3.00 -6.61
CA LEU A 80 -10.40 -4.10 -5.72
C LEU A 80 -11.01 -4.01 -4.34
N TRP A 81 -11.21 -2.79 -3.85
CA TRP A 81 -11.83 -2.50 -2.57
C TRP A 81 -12.97 -1.50 -2.75
N PRO A 82 -14.00 -1.86 -3.53
CA PRO A 82 -15.17 -1.00 -3.74
C PRO A 82 -15.84 -0.58 -2.43
N GLU A 83 -15.80 -1.44 -1.41
CA GLU A 83 -16.32 -1.18 -0.06
C GLU A 83 -15.58 -0.05 0.66
N LEU A 84 -14.27 0.09 0.43
CA LEU A 84 -13.48 1.17 1.03
C LEU A 84 -13.59 2.47 0.22
N ALA A 85 -13.83 2.37 -1.10
CA ALA A 85 -14.07 3.53 -1.95
C ALA A 85 -15.47 4.14 -1.71
N ALA A 86 -16.49 3.31 -1.50
CA ALA A 86 -17.84 3.76 -1.19
C ALA A 86 -18.00 4.18 0.30
N GLY A 87 -17.28 3.54 1.22
CA GLY A 87 -17.38 3.77 2.66
C GLY A 87 -16.81 5.09 3.18
N ALA A 88 -16.01 5.82 2.38
CA ALA A 88 -15.52 7.16 2.76
C ALA A 88 -16.66 8.18 2.98
N ALA A 89 -17.86 7.92 2.44
CA ALA A 89 -19.05 8.76 2.67
C ALA A 89 -19.80 8.41 3.98
N ALA A 90 -19.52 7.27 4.63
CA ALA A 90 -20.33 6.75 5.73
C ALA A 90 -19.67 6.81 7.11
N GLN A 91 -18.41 7.24 7.22
CA GLN A 91 -17.71 7.36 8.50
C GLN A 91 -17.70 8.80 9.02
N GLN A 92 -18.88 9.38 9.17
CA GLN A 92 -19.17 10.48 10.09
C GLN A 92 -20.49 10.16 10.80
N GLU A 93 -20.49 9.11 11.62
CA GLU A 93 -21.43 9.08 12.75
C GLU A 93 -20.70 9.75 13.92
N PRO A 94 -21.02 11.00 14.28
CA PRO A 94 -20.56 11.56 15.54
C PRO A 94 -21.30 10.81 16.66
N SER A 95 -20.67 9.75 17.16
CA SER A 95 -21.01 9.18 18.45
C SER A 95 -20.27 9.97 19.52
N HIS A 96 -20.93 10.97 20.11
CA HIS A 96 -20.75 11.28 21.53
C HIS A 96 -21.88 12.16 22.11
N ALA A 97 -22.60 11.56 23.07
CA ALA A 97 -23.41 12.11 24.17
C ALA A 97 -24.62 13.02 23.87
#